data_AF-A0A832WHC4-F1
#
_entry.id   AF-A0A832WHC4-F1
#
_cell.length_a   1.000
_cell.length_b   1.000
_cell.length_c   1.000
_cell.angle_alpha   90.00
_cell.angle_beta   90.00
_cell.angle_gamma   90.00
#
_symmetry.space_group_name_H-M   'P 1'
#
loop_
_entity.id
_entity.type
_entity.pdbx_description
1 polymer ?
#
loop_
_entity_poly.entity_id
_entity_poly.type
_entity_poly.pdbx_seq_one_letter_code
_entity_poly.pdbx_strand_id
1 'polypeptide(L)' 'MLFAATEDFLKWMYVGLMPLVVEVLGIHAHVLRRYGVLPDEEVGSAVAKLKAAAPHLAEFLREAASLQ' A
#
# COMPACT_ATOMS: atom_id res chain seq x y z
N MET A 1 -5.71 31.26 -2.46
CA MET A 1 -6.39 30.42 -1.45
C MET A 1 -7.20 29.26 -2.05
N LEU A 2 -7.40 29.14 -3.37
CA LEU A 2 -8.12 28.01 -3.98
C LEU A 2 -7.24 26.75 -4.22
N PHE A 3 -5.91 26.92 -4.33
CA PHE A 3 -4.98 25.83 -4.65
C PHE A 3 -4.61 24.93 -3.44
N ALA A 4 -4.65 25.44 -2.21
CA ALA A 4 -4.32 24.64 -1.02
C ALA A 4 -5.42 23.62 -0.68
N ALA A 5 -6.70 24.00 -0.86
CA ALA A 5 -7.83 23.10 -0.63
C ALA A 5 -7.83 21.90 -1.60
N THR A 6 -7.30 22.07 -2.81
CA THR A 6 -7.19 20.98 -3.80
C THR A 6 -6.09 19.98 -3.45
N GLU A 7 -4.94 20.41 -2.91
CA GLU A 7 -3.85 19.50 -2.53
C GLU A 7 -4.22 18.67 -1.31
N ASP A 8 -4.82 19.28 -0.29
CA ASP A 8 -5.31 18.54 0.88
C ASP A 8 -6.47 17.62 0.52
N PHE A 9 -7.39 18.04 -0.36
CA PHE A 9 -8.47 17.17 -0.86
C PHE A 9 -7.95 16.02 -1.71
N LEU A 10 -6.99 16.26 -2.61
CA LEU A 10 -6.30 15.22 -3.37
C LEU A 10 -5.58 14.28 -2.42
N LYS A 11 -4.83 14.79 -1.44
CA LYS A 11 -4.14 13.99 -0.42
C LYS A 11 -5.13 13.16 0.40
N TRP A 12 -6.28 13.71 0.77
CA TRP A 12 -7.34 12.99 1.49
C TRP A 12 -7.99 11.91 0.62
N MET A 13 -8.24 12.21 -0.67
CA MET A 13 -8.67 11.22 -1.65
C MET A 13 -7.63 10.12 -1.85
N TYR A 14 -6.35 10.46 -2.01
CA TYR A 14 -5.24 9.52 -2.17
C TYR A 14 -5.07 8.64 -0.93
N VAL A 15 -5.15 9.20 0.26
CA VAL A 15 -5.14 8.45 1.53
C VAL A 15 -6.36 7.53 1.66
N GLY A 16 -7.52 7.92 1.12
CA GLY A 16 -8.71 7.06 1.02
C GLY A 16 -8.71 6.05 -0.14
N LEU A 17 -7.78 6.16 -1.09
CA LEU A 17 -7.64 5.33 -2.30
C LEU A 17 -6.44 4.39 -2.25
N MET A 18 -5.54 4.55 -1.28
CA MET A 18 -4.33 3.74 -1.15
C MET A 18 -4.54 2.69 -0.04
N PRO A 19 -4.97 1.48 -0.40
CA PRO A 19 -5.26 0.45 0.59
C PRO A 19 -4.02 0.13 1.43
N LEU A 20 -4.24 -0.12 2.72
CA LEU A 20 -3.21 -0.63 3.60
C LEU A 20 -2.97 -2.11 3.33
N VAL A 21 -1.74 -2.59 3.57
CA VAL A 21 -1.41 -4.01 3.38
C VAL A 21 -2.31 -4.92 4.22
N VAL A 22 -2.70 -4.49 5.43
CA VAL A 22 -3.64 -5.21 6.30
C VAL A 22 -5.06 -5.25 5.76
N GLU A 23 -5.48 -4.26 4.98
CA GLU A 23 -6.81 -4.25 4.35
C GLU A 23 -6.87 -5.22 3.18
N VAL A 24 -5.76 -5.40 2.45
CA VAL A 24 -5.64 -6.35 1.33
C VAL A 24 -5.46 -7.79 1.80
N LEU A 25 -4.52 -8.00 2.74
CA LEU A 25 -4.07 -9.34 3.14
C LEU A 25 -4.61 -9.80 4.50
N GLY A 26 -5.29 -8.93 5.23
CA GLY A 26 -5.74 -9.22 6.59
C GLY A 26 -4.58 -9.62 7.51
N ILE A 27 -4.78 -10.69 8.27
CA ILE A 27 -3.77 -11.22 9.21
C ILE A 27 -2.47 -11.63 8.53
N HIS A 28 -2.51 -11.97 7.24
CA HIS A 28 -1.34 -12.41 6.48
C HIS A 28 -0.35 -11.27 6.24
N ALA A 29 -0.73 -10.01 6.40
CA ALA A 29 0.18 -8.87 6.28
C ALA A 29 1.43 -8.98 7.16
N HIS A 30 1.33 -9.62 8.34
CA HIS A 30 2.46 -9.79 9.25
C HIS A 30 3.60 -10.64 8.68
N VAL A 31 3.33 -11.53 7.71
CA VAL A 31 4.38 -12.35 7.09
C VAL A 31 5.36 -11.51 6.28
N LEU A 32 4.94 -10.32 5.83
CA LEU A 32 5.75 -9.41 5.02
C LEU A 32 6.75 -8.59 5.86
N ARG A 33 6.66 -8.62 7.20
CA ARG A 33 7.62 -7.95 8.09
C ARG A 33 9.06 -8.37 7.85
N ARG A 34 9.29 -9.62 7.44
CA ARG A 34 10.64 -10.12 7.09
C ARG A 34 11.26 -9.42 5.88
N TYR A 35 10.45 -8.73 5.09
CA TYR A 35 10.86 -7.90 3.96
C TYR A 35 10.83 -6.40 4.28
N GLY A 36 10.67 -6.02 5.56
CA GLY A 36 10.61 -4.63 6.00
C GLY A 36 9.26 -3.93 5.72
N VAL A 37 8.23 -4.69 5.36
CA VAL A 37 6.86 -4.18 5.14
C VAL A 37 6.06 -4.26 6.44
N LEU A 38 5.41 -3.17 6.82
CA LEU A 38 4.50 -3.14 7.96
C LEU A 38 3.03 -3.37 7.52
N PRO A 39 2.17 -3.97 8.35
CA PRO A 39 0.77 -4.20 7.99
C PRO A 39 -0.04 -2.92 7.75
N ASP A 40 0.27 -1.86 8.50
CA ASP A 40 -0.31 -0.52 8.41
C ASP A 40 0.37 0.35 7.34
N GLU A 41 1.26 -0.24 6.55
CA GLU A 41 1.90 0.45 5.44
C GLU A 41 0.99 0.48 4.21
N GLU A 42 1.09 1.55 3.42
CA GLU A 42 0.42 1.63 2.13
C GLU A 42 0.97 0.58 1.16
N VAL A 43 0.07 -0.03 0.37
CA VAL A 43 0.43 -1.05 -0.63
C VAL A 43 1.51 -0.58 -1.59
N GLY A 44 1.47 0.68 -2.04
CA GLY A 44 2.47 1.23 -2.96
C GLY A 44 3.89 1.20 -2.39
N SER A 45 4.05 1.60 -1.12
CA SER A 45 5.33 1.57 -0.41
C SER A 45 5.78 0.12 -0.15
N ALA A 46 4.85 -0.74 0.25
CA ALA A 46 5.12 -2.16 0.44
C ALA A 46 5.60 -2.85 -0.85
N VAL A 47 4.96 -2.56 -1.99
CA VAL A 47 5.37 -3.05 -3.31
C VAL A 47 6.78 -2.59 -3.66
N ALA A 48 7.12 -1.32 -3.40
CA ALA A 48 8.47 -0.80 -3.65
C ALA A 48 9.54 -1.54 -2.82
N LYS A 49 9.28 -1.80 -1.53
CA LYS A 49 10.16 -2.60 -0.66
C LYS A 49 10.29 -4.05 -1.13
N LEU A 50 9.17 -4.68 -1.48
CA LEU A 50 9.15 -6.06 -1.96
C LEU A 50 9.85 -6.21 -3.32
N LYS A 51 9.81 -5.20 -4.19
CA LYS A 51 10.42 -5.29 -5.52
C LYS A 51 11.92 -5.57 -5.47
N ALA A 52 12.62 -5.11 -4.43
CA ALA A 52 14.04 -5.35 -4.24
C ALA A 52 14.37 -6.75 -3.69
N ALA A 53 13.53 -7.30 -2.81
CA ALA A 53 13.82 -8.53 -2.06
C ALA A 53 13.01 -9.76 -2.52
N ALA A 54 11.79 -9.56 -3.00
CA ALA A 54 10.83 -10.58 -3.38
C ALA A 54 9.85 -10.04 -4.46
N PRO A 55 10.30 -9.90 -5.73
CA PRO A 55 9.51 -9.27 -6.78
C PRO A 55 8.18 -9.99 -7.09
N HIS A 56 8.13 -11.30 -6.89
CA HIS A 56 6.89 -12.08 -7.03
C HIS A 56 5.83 -11.71 -5.97
N LEU A 57 6.25 -11.37 -4.74
CA LEU A 57 5.34 -10.88 -3.71
C LEU A 57 4.89 -9.46 -3.99
N ALA A 58 5.74 -8.64 -4.63
CA ALA A 58 5.38 -7.29 -5.06
C ALA A 58 4.26 -7.34 -6.10
N GLU A 59 4.37 -8.22 -7.11
CA GLU A 59 3.30 -8.40 -8.11
C GLU A 59 2.04 -9.01 -7.49
N PHE A 60 2.17 -10.04 -6.65
CA PHE A 60 1.03 -10.61 -5.94
C PHE A 60 0.27 -9.56 -5.11
N LEU A 61 0.98 -8.74 -4.33
CA LEU A 61 0.36 -7.71 -3.51
C LEU A 61 -0.33 -6.65 -4.37
N ARG A 62 0.26 -6.28 -5.51
CA ARG A 62 -0.32 -5.35 -6.47
C ARG A 62 -1.61 -5.90 -7.08
N GLU A 63 -1.61 -7.16 -7.48
CA GLU A 63 -2.79 -7.84 -8.02
C GLU A 63 -3.87 -8.00 -6.96
N ALA A 64 -3.53 -8.45 -5.75
CA ALA A 64 -4.47 -8.59 -4.65
C ALA A 64 -5.16 -7.27 -4.30
N ALA A 65 -4.41 -6.16 -4.30
CA ALA A 65 -4.97 -4.82 -4.07
C ALA A 65 -5.91 -4.35 -5.20
N SER A 66 -5.76 -4.87 -6.41
CA SER A 66 -6.63 -4.54 -7.55
C SER A 66 -7.93 -5.35 -7.62
N LEU A 67 -8.06 -6.38 -6.77
CA LEU A 67 -9.21 -7.27 -6.68
C LEU A 67 -10.20 -6.87 -5.58
N GLN A 68 -9.90 -5.82 -4.82
CA GLN A 68 -10.80 -5.21 -3.84
C GLN A 68 -11.64 -4.11 -4.49
#